data_AF-A0A1X0QAJ0-F1
#
_entry.id   AF-A0A1X0QAJ0-F1
#
_cell.length_a   1.000
_cell.length_b   1.000
_cell.length_c   1.000
_cell.angle_alpha   90.00
_cell.angle_beta   90.00
_cell.angle_gamma   90.00
#
_symmetry.space_group_name_H-M   'P 1'
#
loop_
_entity.id
_entity.type
_entity.pdbx_description
1 polymer ?
#
loop_
_entity_poly.entity_id
_entity_poly.type
_entity_poly.pdbx_seq_one_letter_code
_entity_poly.pdbx_strand_id
1 'polypeptide(L)'
;MNNKSMNDLLVSDSDITPQNKQKPSECIIPQLQNVVATVNLKRTLDLKYIALHARNAEYNPKRFAAVIMRIREPKTTALIFSSVKMVVTGAKSEKASKIACQRFAKIIFKL
;
A
#
# COMPACT_ATOMS: atom_id res chain seq x y z
N MET A 1 68.98 30.22 42.29
CA MET A 1 68.58 29.70 40.95
C MET A 1 67.41 28.76 41.17
N ASN A 2 66.31 29.05 40.50
CA ASN A 2 64.96 28.59 40.80
C ASN A 2 64.72 27.10 40.48
N ASN A 3 63.80 26.53 41.26
CA ASN A 3 63.04 25.30 41.04
C ASN A 3 62.85 24.88 39.58
N LYS A 4 63.02 23.57 39.32
CA LYS A 4 61.93 22.77 38.78
C LYS A 4 62.09 21.29 39.13
N SER A 5 61.09 20.78 39.84
CA SER A 5 60.81 19.36 40.03
C SER A 5 60.32 18.73 38.73
N MET A 6 60.41 17.40 38.68
CA MET A 6 59.29 16.47 38.43
C MET A 6 59.42 15.56 37.21
N ASN A 7 59.71 14.28 37.54
CA ASN A 7 59.21 13.03 36.95
C ASN A 7 59.67 12.62 35.54
N ASP A 8 60.72 11.80 35.52
CA ASP A 8 60.84 10.66 34.59
C ASP A 8 60.49 9.38 35.36
N LEU A 9 59.44 8.68 34.94
CA LEU A 9 59.33 7.21 35.02
C LEU A 9 58.09 6.76 34.23
N LEU A 10 58.39 6.08 33.13
CA LEU A 10 57.51 5.41 32.19
C LEU A 10 56.65 4.34 32.87
N VAL A 11 55.36 4.23 32.53
CA VAL A 11 54.70 2.95 32.18
C VAL A 11 53.55 3.24 31.20
N SER A 12 53.57 2.53 30.08
CA SER A 12 52.53 2.39 29.06
C SER A 12 51.34 1.56 29.57
N ASP A 13 50.12 1.92 29.22
CA ASP A 13 49.20 1.07 28.44
C ASP A 13 47.74 1.56 28.46
N SER A 14 47.19 1.60 27.25
CA SER A 14 45.77 1.63 26.88
C SER A 14 44.95 2.87 27.22
N ASP A 15 44.80 3.72 26.19
CA ASP A 15 43.63 4.58 25.99
C ASP A 15 42.32 3.79 26.19
N ILE A 16 41.64 4.01 27.31
CA ILE A 16 40.23 3.66 27.47
C ILE A 16 39.44 4.68 26.66
N THR A 17 39.29 4.42 25.36
CA THR A 17 38.27 5.09 24.55
C THR A 17 36.91 4.45 24.87
N PRO A 18 35.89 5.21 25.28
CA PRO A 18 34.52 4.70 25.31
C PRO A 18 34.01 4.59 23.87
N GLN A 19 34.41 3.53 23.16
CA GLN A 19 33.77 3.09 21.93
C GLN A 19 32.51 2.31 22.30
N ASN A 20 31.42 3.02 22.60
CA ASN A 20 30.09 2.45 22.43
C ASN A 20 29.19 3.42 21.68
N LYS A 21 29.53 3.65 20.40
CA LYS A 21 28.57 4.20 19.44
C LYS A 21 27.58 3.09 19.12
N GLN A 22 26.51 3.00 19.90
CA GLN A 22 25.34 2.21 19.52
C GLN A 22 24.86 2.71 18.16
N LYS A 23 25.03 1.89 17.12
CA LYS A 23 24.52 2.17 15.78
C LYS A 23 23.00 2.32 15.93
N PRO A 24 22.40 3.47 15.57
CA PRO A 24 20.95 3.64 15.71
C PRO A 24 20.29 2.50 14.95
N SER A 25 19.38 1.80 15.62
CA SER A 25 18.54 0.77 15.01
C SER A 25 17.93 1.35 13.74
N GLU A 26 18.34 0.85 12.57
CA GLU A 26 17.84 1.34 11.30
C GLU A 26 16.31 1.25 11.30
N CYS A 27 15.66 2.41 11.20
CA CYS A 27 14.20 2.49 11.21
C CYS A 27 13.68 1.92 9.89
N ILE A 28 13.08 0.73 9.93
CA ILE A 28 12.45 0.11 8.77
C ILE A 28 11.11 0.82 8.53
N ILE A 29 10.97 1.47 7.38
CA ILE A 29 9.70 2.07 6.94
C ILE A 29 9.04 1.11 5.94
N PRO A 30 7.93 0.42 6.32
CA PRO A 30 7.23 -0.47 5.42
C PRO A 30 6.71 0.26 4.18
N GLN A 31 6.81 -0.38 3.02
CA GLN A 31 6.30 0.15 1.76
C GLN A 31 4.93 -0.45 1.44
N LEU A 32 3.91 0.39 1.31
CA LEU A 32 2.55 -0.04 1.00
C LEU A 32 2.48 -0.62 -0.43
N GLN A 33 2.19 -1.92 -0.53
CA GLN A 33 2.13 -2.61 -1.81
C GLN A 33 0.73 -2.77 -2.38
N ASN A 34 -0.31 -2.74 -1.55
CA ASN A 34 -1.68 -2.88 -2.03
C ASN A 34 -2.66 -2.36 -0.99
N VAL A 35 -3.73 -1.74 -1.47
CA VAL A 35 -4.93 -1.44 -0.71
C VAL A 35 -6.09 -2.18 -1.34
N VAL A 36 -6.78 -2.95 -0.52
CA VAL A 36 -8.04 -3.60 -0.88
C VAL A 36 -9.17 -2.85 -0.18
N ALA A 37 -10.14 -2.37 -0.96
CA ALA A 37 -11.32 -1.69 -0.42
C ALA A 37 -12.59 -2.40 -0.85
N THR A 38 -13.58 -2.40 0.04
CA THR A 38 -14.92 -2.90 -0.25
C THR A 38 -15.92 -1.76 -0.23
N VAL A 39 -16.84 -1.77 -1.19
CA VAL A 39 -17.89 -0.76 -1.34
C VAL A 39 -19.24 -1.47 -1.42
N ASN A 40 -20.23 -0.92 -0.71
CA ASN A 40 -21.63 -1.28 -0.90
C ASN A 40 -22.26 -0.24 -1.83
N LEU A 41 -22.71 -0.68 -3.02
CA LEU A 41 -23.28 0.18 -4.06
C LEU A 41 -24.75 0.54 -3.81
N LYS A 42 -25.41 -0.09 -2.83
CA LYS A 42 -26.80 0.20 -2.39
C LYS A 42 -27.86 0.21 -3.51
N ARG A 43 -27.58 -0.43 -4.64
CA ARG A 43 -28.48 -0.54 -5.79
C ARG A 43 -28.35 -1.95 -6.39
N THR A 44 -29.46 -2.53 -6.81
CA THR A 44 -29.48 -3.82 -7.52
C THR A 44 -28.63 -3.74 -8.79
N LEU A 45 -27.89 -4.80 -9.07
CA LEU A 45 -26.94 -4.85 -10.19
C LEU A 45 -27.26 -6.05 -11.08
N ASP A 46 -27.51 -5.80 -12.36
CA ASP A 46 -27.52 -6.85 -13.38
C ASP A 46 -26.09 -7.03 -13.92
N LEU A 47 -25.44 -8.11 -13.49
CA LEU A 47 -24.07 -8.42 -13.88
C LEU A 47 -23.92 -8.70 -15.38
N LYS A 48 -24.93 -9.26 -16.04
CA LYS A 48 -24.90 -9.51 -17.49
C LYS A 48 -24.98 -8.18 -18.24
N TYR A 49 -25.88 -7.30 -17.80
CA TYR A 49 -25.99 -5.96 -18.38
C TYR A 49 -24.69 -5.17 -18.21
N ILE A 50 -24.10 -5.17 -17.02
CA ILE A 50 -22.83 -4.48 -16.75
C ILE A 50 -21.71 -5.04 -17.63
N ALA A 51 -21.59 -6.36 -17.75
CA ALA A 51 -20.55 -6.98 -18.55
C ALA A 51 -20.68 -6.69 -20.05
N LEU A 52 -21.91 -6.55 -20.55
CA LEU A 52 -22.17 -6.27 -21.97
C LEU A 52 -21.88 -4.80 -22.34
N HIS A 53 -22.16 -3.86 -21.44
CA HIS A 53 -22.08 -2.42 -21.75
C HIS A 53 -20.81 -1.74 -21.21
N ALA A 54 -20.21 -2.27 -20.14
CA ALA A 54 -18.99 -1.71 -19.60
C ALA A 54 -17.77 -2.11 -20.41
N ARG A 55 -16.92 -1.12 -20.73
CA ARG A 55 -15.62 -1.38 -21.35
C ARG A 55 -14.70 -2.08 -20.35
N ASN A 56 -13.88 -3.00 -20.86
CA ASN A 56 -12.90 -3.76 -20.06
C ASN A 56 -13.55 -4.50 -18.87
N ALA A 57 -14.72 -5.08 -19.10
CA ALA A 57 -15.42 -5.95 -18.17
C ALA A 57 -15.42 -7.40 -18.68
N GLU A 58 -15.10 -8.33 -17.80
CA GLU A 58 -15.11 -9.77 -18.07
C GLU A 58 -16.10 -10.44 -17.13
N TYR A 59 -16.96 -11.31 -17.66
CA TYR A 59 -17.92 -12.06 -16.86
C TYR A 59 -18.14 -13.46 -17.41
N ASN A 60 -17.86 -14.46 -16.57
CA ASN A 60 -18.19 -15.86 -16.83
C ASN A 60 -18.72 -16.48 -15.53
N PRO A 61 -20.05 -16.57 -15.35
CA PRO A 61 -20.65 -17.05 -14.09
C PRO A 61 -20.29 -18.51 -13.76
N LYS A 62 -19.92 -19.32 -14.76
CA LYS A 62 -19.45 -20.70 -14.52
C LYS A 62 -18.04 -20.74 -13.92
N ARG A 63 -17.24 -19.70 -14.17
CA ARG A 63 -15.87 -19.58 -13.67
C ARG A 63 -15.80 -18.81 -12.36
N PHE A 64 -16.52 -17.68 -12.28
CA PHE A 64 -16.50 -16.81 -11.12
C PHE A 64 -17.78 -15.97 -11.03
N ALA A 65 -18.29 -15.78 -9.81
CA ALA A 65 -19.60 -15.17 -9.58
C ALA A 65 -19.64 -13.63 -9.73
N ALA A 66 -18.51 -12.98 -10.06
CA ALA A 66 -18.40 -11.53 -10.15
C ALA A 66 -17.97 -11.07 -11.54
N VAL A 67 -18.37 -9.85 -11.91
CA VAL A 67 -17.80 -9.13 -13.05
C VAL A 67 -16.43 -8.61 -12.64
N ILE A 68 -15.42 -8.87 -13.46
CA ILE A 68 -14.06 -8.33 -13.30
C ILE A 68 -13.95 -7.11 -14.21
N MET A 69 -13.72 -5.94 -13.63
CA MET A 69 -13.57 -4.68 -14.39
C MET A 69 -12.22 -4.04 -14.08
N ARG A 70 -11.56 -3.43 -15.08
CA ARG A 70 -10.23 -2.82 -14.91
C ARG A 70 -10.20 -1.39 -15.43
N ILE A 71 -9.51 -0.52 -14.69
CA ILE A 71 -9.18 0.84 -15.12
C ILE A 71 -7.67 1.08 -15.01
N ARG A 72 -7.13 1.95 -15.88
CA ARG A 72 -5.69 2.22 -15.96
C ARG A 72 -5.20 3.24 -14.94
N GLU A 73 -6.04 4.19 -14.58
CA GLU A 73 -5.72 5.27 -13.64
C GLU A 73 -6.85 5.40 -12.61
N PRO A 74 -6.58 5.22 -11.31
CA PRO A 74 -5.45 4.46 -10.77
C PRO A 74 -5.49 3.01 -11.27
N LYS A 75 -4.32 2.39 -11.55
CA LYS A 75 -4.25 1.01 -12.06
C LYS A 75 -4.86 0.03 -11.06
N THR A 76 -6.11 -0.35 -11.29
CA THR A 76 -6.91 -1.10 -10.30
C THR A 76 -7.88 -2.06 -10.99
N THR A 77 -8.31 -3.05 -10.22
CA THR A 77 -9.30 -4.05 -10.63
C THR A 77 -10.45 -4.03 -9.63
N ALA A 78 -11.68 -4.02 -10.15
CA ALA A 78 -12.89 -4.19 -9.37
C ALA A 78 -13.52 -5.57 -9.62
N LEU A 79 -13.99 -6.20 -8.55
CA LEU A 79 -14.85 -7.37 -8.57
C LEU A 79 -16.25 -6.94 -8.13
N ILE A 80 -17.24 -7.09 -9.01
CA ILE A 80 -18.60 -6.59 -8.79
C ILE A 80 -19.54 -7.77 -8.65
N PHE A 81 -20.21 -7.86 -7.51
CA PHE A 81 -21.11 -8.96 -7.15
C PHE A 81 -22.57 -8.54 -7.25
N SER A 82 -23.45 -9.49 -7.58
CA SER A 82 -24.91 -9.26 -7.63
C SER A 82 -25.47 -8.84 -6.26
N SER A 83 -24.76 -9.18 -5.17
CA SER A 83 -25.07 -8.78 -3.80
C SER A 83 -24.78 -7.30 -3.48
N VAL A 84 -24.70 -6.45 -4.50
CA VAL A 84 -24.37 -5.00 -4.41
C VAL A 84 -23.00 -4.67 -3.80
N LYS A 85 -22.17 -5.69 -3.58
CA LYS A 85 -20.79 -5.54 -3.08
C LYS A 85 -19.83 -5.36 -4.25
N MET A 86 -18.89 -4.46 -4.09
CA MET A 86 -17.77 -4.27 -5.00
C MET A 86 -16.46 -4.32 -4.21
N VAL A 87 -15.49 -5.09 -4.67
CA VAL A 87 -14.13 -5.15 -4.10
C VAL A 87 -13.17 -4.51 -5.10
N VAL A 88 -12.36 -3.56 -4.65
CA VAL A 88 -11.36 -2.87 -5.47
C VAL A 88 -9.97 -3.15 -4.93
N THR A 89 -9.05 -3.53 -5.81
CA THR A 89 -7.65 -3.85 -5.46
C THR A 89 -6.66 -3.31 -6.49
N GLY A 90 -5.38 -3.24 -6.11
CA GLY A 90 -4.26 -2.79 -6.95
C GLY A 90 -3.77 -1.38 -6.64
N ALA A 91 -4.46 -0.65 -5.76
CA ALA A 91 -4.08 0.71 -5.38
C ALA A 91 -2.86 0.69 -4.44
N LYS A 92 -1.96 1.66 -4.59
CA LYS A 92 -0.76 1.83 -3.74
C LYS A 92 -0.94 2.85 -2.61
N SER A 93 -2.15 3.40 -2.45
CA SER A 93 -2.50 4.31 -1.35
C SER A 93 -4.00 4.28 -1.11
N GLU A 94 -4.42 4.63 0.10
CA GLU A 94 -5.84 4.74 0.47
C GLU A 94 -6.57 5.78 -0.39
N LYS A 95 -5.92 6.93 -0.64
CA LYS A 95 -6.45 7.98 -1.51
C LYS A 95 -6.70 7.47 -2.93
N ALA A 96 -5.75 6.73 -3.51
CA ALA A 96 -5.91 6.13 -4.83
C ALA A 96 -7.05 5.09 -4.82
N SER A 97 -7.14 4.27 -3.77
CA SER A 97 -8.22 3.29 -3.62
C SER A 97 -9.59 3.95 -3.58
N LYS A 98 -9.75 5.04 -2.82
CA LYS A 98 -10.99 5.83 -2.74
C LYS A 98 -11.39 6.42 -4.10
N ILE A 99 -10.43 6.99 -4.84
CA ILE A 99 -10.67 7.53 -6.19
C ILE A 99 -11.09 6.41 -7.15
N ALA A 100 -10.41 5.26 -7.12
CA ALA A 100 -10.75 4.11 -7.95
C ALA A 100 -12.18 3.60 -7.65
N CYS A 101 -12.53 3.45 -6.38
CA CYS A 101 -13.89 3.07 -5.94
C CYS A 101 -14.95 4.01 -6.53
N GLN A 102 -14.72 5.32 -6.48
CA GLN A 102 -15.64 6.31 -7.04
C GLN A 102 -15.71 6.24 -8.57
N ARG A 103 -14.60 5.97 -9.26
CA ARG A 103 -14.58 5.80 -10.72
C ARG A 103 -15.38 4.58 -11.15
N PHE A 104 -15.19 3.44 -10.50
CA PHE A 104 -15.97 2.23 -10.79
C PHE A 104 -17.46 2.44 -10.53
N ALA A 105 -17.83 3.03 -9.39
CA ALA A 105 -19.24 3.34 -9.10
C ALA A 105 -19.86 4.27 -10.17
N LYS A 106 -19.13 5.30 -10.60
CA LYS A 106 -19.58 6.20 -11.69
C LYS A 106 -19.75 5.49 -13.02
N ILE A 107 -18.87 4.54 -13.37
CA ILE A 107 -19.02 3.75 -14.59
C ILE A 107 -20.32 2.95 -14.49
N ILE A 108 -20.49 2.17 -13.42
CA ILE A 108 -21.65 1.29 -13.22
C ILE A 108 -22.97 2.06 -13.26
N PHE A 109 -23.04 3.23 -12.63
CA PHE A 109 -24.29 4.01 -12.57
C PHE A 109 -24.58 4.86 -13.81
N LYS A 110 -23.64 4.93 -14.76
CA LYS A 110 -23.83 5.61 -16.05
C LYS A 110 -24.16 4.66 -17.21
N LEU A 111 -24.10 3.35 -16.97
CA LEU A 111 -24.62 2.34 -17.90
C LEU A 111 -26.14 2.34 -17.87
#